data_AF-A0A372GID9-F1
#
_entry.id   AF-A0A372GID9-F1
#
_cell.length_a   1.000
_cell.length_b   1.000
_cell.length_c   1.000
_cell.angle_alpha   90.00
_cell.angle_beta   90.00
_cell.angle_gamma   90.00
#
_symmetry.space_group_name_H-M   'P 1'
#
loop_
_entity.id
_entity.type
_entity.pdbx_description
1 polymer ?
#
loop_
_entity_poly.entity_id
_entity_poly.type
_entity_poly.pdbx_seq_one_letter_code
_entity_poly.pdbx_strand_id
1 'polypeptide(L)'
;MKEEPVDRFLTADDLAKTLRSDVREGLTGTPKTLPPKWFYDERGSALFEEITRLEEYYPTRREREILVARAPDIAAATGARTLLELGAGSGEKTRLLLDALSGTLRSYVPVDVSGDFLEDAAAGIAADHPGLTVRTVVADYEQHLHLLPGGERRLVAFLGGTIGNMPPAARIGFLGGLRATLADGDFLLLGADLVKDAERLVRAYDDAAGVTAEFNRNVLRVINRELDADFDPDAFEHVAVWDDAAEWIEMRLRSVRDQNVRVGGLDLDVSFAAGEEMRTEISAKFRRERLEAELGAAGMELAEFWTDASGDFSLTLARPALG
;
A
#
# COMPACT_ATOMS: atom_id res chain seq x y z
N MET A 1 -13.44 -10.44 -28.32
CA MET A 1 -12.70 -9.64 -27.34
C MET A 1 -11.26 -10.07 -27.45
N LYS A 2 -10.31 -9.17 -27.69
CA LYS A 2 -8.90 -9.51 -27.51
C LYS A 2 -8.70 -9.60 -25.99
N GLU A 3 -8.22 -10.73 -25.49
CA GLU A 3 -7.74 -10.83 -24.11
C GLU A 3 -6.72 -9.70 -23.91
N GLU A 4 -6.96 -8.84 -22.92
CA GLU A 4 -6.00 -7.80 -22.56
C GLU A 4 -4.75 -8.47 -21.97
N PRO A 5 -3.54 -8.00 -22.31
CA PRO A 5 -2.33 -8.65 -21.86
C PRO A 5 -2.15 -8.47 -20.35
N VAL A 6 -2.17 -9.59 -19.60
CA VAL A 6 -1.79 -9.66 -18.19
C VAL A 6 -0.32 -10.07 -18.11
N ASP A 7 0.54 -9.22 -17.55
CA ASP A 7 1.88 -9.66 -17.16
C ASP A 7 1.82 -10.23 -15.74
N ARG A 8 2.28 -11.46 -15.55
CA ARG A 8 2.38 -12.07 -14.21
C ARG A 8 3.84 -12.31 -13.86
N PHE A 9 4.35 -11.50 -12.93
CA PHE A 9 5.70 -11.64 -12.36
C PHE A 9 5.70 -12.28 -10.97
N LEU A 10 4.51 -12.50 -10.40
CA LEU A 10 4.29 -13.33 -9.22
C LEU A 10 3.51 -14.57 -9.60
N THR A 11 4.06 -15.75 -9.29
CA THR A 11 3.28 -16.99 -9.33
C THR A 11 2.76 -17.34 -7.94
N ALA A 12 1.75 -18.23 -7.88
CA ALA A 12 1.26 -18.76 -6.60
C ALA A 12 2.38 -19.47 -5.81
N ASP A 13 3.35 -20.09 -6.48
CA ASP A 13 4.50 -20.74 -5.83
C ASP A 13 5.48 -19.72 -5.24
N ASP A 14 5.69 -18.58 -5.91
CA ASP A 14 6.53 -17.49 -5.39
C ASP A 14 5.89 -16.85 -4.15
N LEU A 15 4.57 -16.61 -4.18
CA LEU A 15 3.81 -16.14 -3.04
C LEU A 15 3.89 -17.13 -1.86
N ALA A 16 3.70 -18.43 -2.11
CA ALA A 16 3.80 -19.45 -1.07
C ALA A 16 5.21 -19.54 -0.46
N LYS A 17 6.28 -19.44 -1.27
CA LYS A 17 7.66 -19.40 -0.77
C LYS A 17 7.91 -18.15 0.08
N THR A 18 7.43 -17.00 -0.37
CA THR A 18 7.61 -15.73 0.33
C THR A 18 6.86 -15.74 1.65
N LEU A 19 5.62 -16.22 1.67
CA LEU A 19 4.82 -16.37 2.90
C LEU A 19 5.54 -17.26 3.91
N ARG A 20 6.06 -18.41 3.47
CA ARG A 20 6.83 -19.31 4.35
C ARG A 20 8.06 -18.64 4.95
N SER A 21 8.79 -17.87 4.14
CA SER A 21 9.98 -17.14 4.60
C SER A 21 9.60 -16.08 5.63
N ASP A 22 8.64 -15.22 5.28
CA ASP A 22 8.19 -14.11 6.11
C ASP A 22 7.61 -14.57 7.44
N VAL A 23 6.78 -15.63 7.43
CA VAL A 23 6.18 -16.19 8.65
C VAL A 23 7.26 -16.84 9.53
N ARG A 24 8.22 -17.57 8.95
CA ARG A 24 9.30 -18.17 9.74
C ARG A 24 10.16 -17.09 10.39
N GLU A 25 10.64 -16.13 9.62
CA GLU A 25 11.48 -15.04 10.12
C GLU A 25 10.73 -14.22 11.17
N GLY A 26 9.50 -13.84 10.85
CA GLY A 26 8.65 -13.02 11.70
C GLY A 26 8.28 -13.65 13.04
N LEU A 27 7.88 -14.93 13.05
CA LEU A 27 7.44 -15.62 14.26
C LEU A 27 8.59 -16.12 15.15
N THR A 28 9.80 -16.25 14.59
CA THR A 28 11.01 -16.62 15.35
C THR A 28 11.83 -15.41 15.82
N GLY A 29 11.50 -14.21 15.34
CA GLY A 29 12.09 -12.95 15.78
C GLY A 29 11.72 -12.56 17.22
N THR A 30 12.49 -11.64 17.78
CA THR A 30 12.18 -10.97 19.06
C THR A 30 12.44 -9.46 18.90
N PRO A 31 11.40 -8.62 18.85
CA PRO A 31 9.97 -8.96 18.91
C PRO A 31 9.47 -9.73 17.68
N LYS A 32 8.32 -10.41 17.81
CA LYS A 32 7.66 -11.08 16.69
C LYS A 32 7.02 -10.07 15.75
N THR A 33 7.06 -10.33 14.44
CA THR A 33 6.46 -9.46 13.43
C THR A 33 5.82 -10.24 12.29
N LEU A 34 4.85 -9.65 11.59
CA LEU A 34 4.34 -10.16 10.30
C LEU A 34 4.27 -9.02 9.29
N PRO A 35 4.68 -9.23 8.02
CA PRO A 35 4.56 -8.19 6.99
C PRO A 35 3.10 -7.88 6.61
N PRO A 36 2.72 -6.60 6.42
CA PRO A 36 1.34 -6.19 6.17
C PRO A 36 0.81 -6.62 4.79
N LYS A 37 1.69 -6.96 3.84
CA LYS A 37 1.26 -7.48 2.52
C LYS A 37 0.39 -8.73 2.63
N TRP A 38 0.50 -9.49 3.72
CA TRP A 38 -0.31 -10.69 3.98
C TRP A 38 -1.70 -10.40 4.55
N PHE A 39 -2.06 -9.13 4.77
CA PHE A 39 -3.45 -8.79 5.05
C PHE A 39 -4.34 -8.98 3.83
N TYR A 40 -3.83 -8.77 2.62
CA TYR A 40 -4.63 -8.53 1.41
C TYR A 40 -4.97 -9.80 0.63
N ASP A 41 -5.47 -10.85 1.32
CA ASP A 41 -6.26 -11.87 0.62
C ASP A 41 -7.65 -11.31 0.22
N GLU A 42 -8.50 -12.11 -0.43
CA GLU A 42 -9.84 -11.65 -0.86
C GLU A 42 -10.64 -11.02 0.30
N ARG A 43 -10.64 -11.68 1.48
CA ARG A 43 -11.38 -11.19 2.65
C ARG A 43 -10.74 -9.94 3.23
N GLY A 44 -9.42 -9.89 3.34
CA GLY A 44 -8.73 -8.73 3.88
C GLY A 44 -8.82 -7.51 2.97
N SER A 45 -8.79 -7.69 1.65
CA SER A 45 -9.06 -6.62 0.68
C SER A 45 -10.49 -6.07 0.84
N ALA A 46 -11.49 -6.95 1.03
CA ALA A 46 -12.86 -6.51 1.31
C ALA A 46 -12.97 -5.74 2.65
N LEU A 47 -12.28 -6.21 3.70
CA LEU A 47 -12.21 -5.52 4.98
C LEU A 47 -11.55 -4.14 4.85
N PHE A 48 -10.49 -4.02 4.05
CA PHE A 48 -9.85 -2.74 3.79
C PHE A 48 -10.78 -1.77 3.06
N GLU A 49 -11.56 -2.25 2.09
CA GLU A 49 -12.60 -1.46 1.42
C GLU A 49 -13.67 -0.97 2.42
N GLU A 50 -14.05 -1.78 3.41
CA GLU A 50 -14.90 -1.34 4.52
C GLU A 50 -14.21 -0.26 5.37
N ILE A 51 -12.92 -0.43 5.71
CA ILE A 51 -12.11 0.54 6.46
C ILE A 51 -12.12 1.91 5.78
N THR A 52 -11.96 1.96 4.45
CA THR A 52 -11.92 3.23 3.71
C THR A 52 -13.19 4.10 3.87
N ARG A 53 -14.29 3.51 4.33
CA ARG A 53 -15.61 4.15 4.49
C ARG A 53 -15.90 4.55 5.94
N LEU A 54 -15.11 4.08 6.90
CA LEU A 54 -15.28 4.38 8.32
C LEU A 54 -15.12 5.86 8.61
N GLU A 55 -15.88 6.39 9.58
CA GLU A 55 -15.83 7.80 9.96
C GLU A 55 -14.45 8.19 10.50
N GLU A 56 -13.82 7.31 11.27
CA GLU A 56 -12.52 7.48 11.88
C GLU A 56 -11.39 7.44 10.83
N TYR A 57 -11.51 6.61 9.79
CA TYR A 57 -10.51 6.46 8.73
C TYR A 57 -10.61 7.56 7.68
N TYR A 58 -10.07 8.73 8.02
CA TYR A 58 -10.02 9.89 7.13
C TYR A 58 -9.11 9.78 5.87
N PRO A 59 -8.01 8.99 5.81
CA PRO A 59 -7.01 9.10 4.74
C PRO A 59 -7.61 9.03 3.32
N THR A 60 -8.46 8.06 3.03
CA THR A 60 -9.06 7.88 1.70
C THR A 60 -9.88 9.10 1.28
N ARG A 61 -10.67 9.67 2.20
CA ARG A 61 -11.50 10.85 1.89
C ARG A 61 -10.67 12.11 1.69
N ARG A 62 -9.60 12.28 2.47
CA ARG A 62 -8.69 13.44 2.34
C ARG A 62 -7.87 13.37 1.07
N GLU A 63 -7.31 12.22 0.74
CA GLU A 63 -6.61 12.04 -0.53
C GLU A 63 -7.53 12.31 -1.73
N ARG A 64 -8.76 11.79 -1.68
CA ARG A 64 -9.77 12.03 -2.73
C ARG A 64 -10.13 13.52 -2.86
N GLU A 65 -10.25 14.25 -1.75
CA GLU A 65 -10.48 15.71 -1.75
C GLU A 65 -9.39 16.44 -2.56
N ILE A 66 -8.13 16.06 -2.34
CA ILE A 66 -6.99 16.63 -3.07
C ILE A 66 -7.06 16.26 -4.55
N LEU A 67 -7.30 14.99 -4.88
CA LEU A 67 -7.40 14.53 -6.28
C LEU A 67 -8.49 15.26 -7.05
N VAL A 68 -9.68 15.45 -6.45
CA VAL A 68 -10.78 16.20 -7.08
C VAL A 68 -10.34 17.63 -7.40
N ALA A 69 -9.61 18.28 -6.49
CA ALA A 69 -9.16 19.65 -6.67
C ALA A 69 -7.94 19.80 -7.60
N ARG A 70 -7.05 18.80 -7.64
CA ARG A 70 -5.70 18.91 -8.21
C ARG A 70 -5.42 18.01 -9.39
N ALA A 71 -6.28 17.05 -9.73
CA ALA A 71 -6.09 16.22 -10.91
C ALA A 71 -5.88 17.03 -12.21
N PRO A 72 -6.59 18.17 -12.45
CA PRO A 72 -6.29 19.04 -13.59
C PRO A 72 -4.89 19.65 -13.56
N ASP A 73 -4.42 20.08 -12.39
CA ASP A 73 -3.07 20.64 -12.19
C ASP A 73 -1.99 19.56 -12.45
N ILE A 74 -2.21 18.35 -11.94
CA ILE A 74 -1.35 17.18 -12.16
C ILE A 74 -1.31 16.82 -13.65
N ALA A 75 -2.45 16.80 -14.33
CA ALA A 75 -2.52 16.52 -15.76
C ALA A 75 -1.79 17.58 -16.60
N ALA A 76 -1.93 18.87 -16.25
CA ALA A 76 -1.25 19.96 -16.93
C ALA A 76 0.27 19.92 -16.73
N ALA A 77 0.74 19.61 -15.52
CA ALA A 77 2.16 19.54 -15.19
C ALA A 77 2.86 18.35 -15.88
N THR A 78 2.19 17.19 -15.92
CA THR A 78 2.79 15.93 -16.37
C THR A 78 2.58 15.71 -17.88
N GLY A 79 1.42 16.08 -18.41
CA GLY A 79 1.00 15.71 -19.77
C GLY A 79 1.12 14.21 -20.02
N ALA A 80 0.87 13.40 -18.97
CA ALA A 80 1.21 11.99 -18.98
C ALA A 80 0.49 11.23 -20.09
N ARG A 81 1.21 10.32 -20.75
CA ARG A 81 0.65 9.40 -21.76
C ARG A 81 0.45 7.99 -21.20
N THR A 82 1.15 7.67 -20.12
CA THR A 82 1.03 6.40 -19.40
C THR A 82 0.79 6.71 -17.92
N LEU A 83 -0.25 6.14 -17.33
CA LEU A 83 -0.45 6.13 -15.89
C LEU A 83 -0.11 4.73 -15.38
N LEU A 84 0.91 4.62 -14.54
CA LEU A 84 1.26 3.38 -13.86
C LEU A 84 0.89 3.53 -12.39
N GLU A 85 0.09 2.64 -11.85
CA GLU A 85 -0.37 2.73 -10.46
C GLU A 85 0.13 1.54 -9.64
N LEU A 86 0.85 1.83 -8.56
CA LEU A 86 1.36 0.84 -7.62
C LEU A 86 0.34 0.62 -6.49
N GLY A 87 -0.12 -0.62 -6.31
CA GLY A 87 -1.17 -0.95 -5.34
C GLY A 87 -2.51 -0.36 -5.75
N ALA A 88 -2.95 -0.66 -6.98
CA ALA A 88 -4.09 0.00 -7.62
C ALA A 88 -5.43 -0.22 -6.88
N GLY A 89 -5.56 -1.31 -6.13
CA GLY A 89 -6.79 -1.62 -5.39
C GLY A 89 -8.04 -1.55 -6.30
N SER A 90 -9.12 -0.94 -5.81
CA SER A 90 -10.40 -0.82 -6.54
C SER A 90 -10.42 0.23 -7.66
N GLY A 91 -9.38 1.06 -7.79
CA GLY A 91 -9.26 2.06 -8.86
C GLY A 91 -10.17 3.29 -8.76
N GLU A 92 -10.97 3.44 -7.70
CA GLU A 92 -11.93 4.56 -7.55
C GLU A 92 -11.26 5.94 -7.55
N LYS A 93 -10.12 6.06 -6.87
CA LYS A 93 -9.32 7.30 -6.86
C LYS A 93 -8.66 7.54 -8.23
N THR A 94 -8.25 6.47 -8.88
CA THR A 94 -7.56 6.48 -10.16
C THR A 94 -8.41 7.08 -11.26
N ARG A 95 -9.73 6.83 -11.25
CA ARG A 95 -10.68 7.43 -12.20
C ARG A 95 -10.55 8.96 -12.28
N LEU A 96 -10.27 9.64 -11.17
CA LEU A 96 -10.06 11.10 -11.15
C LEU A 96 -8.82 11.52 -11.97
N LEU A 97 -7.75 10.73 -11.93
CA LEU A 97 -6.55 10.97 -12.74
C LEU A 97 -6.78 10.58 -14.21
N LEU A 98 -7.46 9.47 -14.47
CA LEU A 98 -7.81 9.02 -15.82
C LEU A 98 -8.65 10.07 -16.55
N ASP A 99 -9.66 10.63 -15.87
CA ASP A 99 -10.52 11.68 -16.42
C ASP A 99 -9.73 12.96 -16.75
N ALA A 100 -8.90 13.42 -15.81
CA ALA A 100 -8.08 14.61 -16.00
C ALA A 100 -7.04 14.45 -17.13
N LEU A 101 -6.52 13.23 -17.32
CA LEU A 101 -5.54 12.90 -18.35
C LEU A 101 -6.18 12.45 -19.68
N SER A 102 -7.50 12.37 -19.79
CA SER A 102 -8.22 11.79 -20.95
C SER A 102 -7.79 12.35 -22.32
N GLY A 103 -7.33 13.60 -22.39
CA GLY A 103 -6.79 14.19 -23.62
C GLY A 103 -5.42 13.66 -24.06
N THR A 104 -4.57 13.26 -23.11
CA THR A 104 -3.17 12.84 -23.36
C THR A 104 -2.94 11.36 -23.14
N LEU A 105 -3.69 10.73 -22.24
CA LEU A 105 -3.47 9.35 -21.80
C LEU A 105 -3.69 8.35 -22.94
N ARG A 106 -2.83 7.34 -23.01
CA ARG A 106 -2.86 6.26 -24.00
C ARG A 106 -2.84 4.90 -23.34
N SER A 107 -2.18 4.77 -22.18
CA SER A 107 -2.13 3.54 -21.41
C SER A 107 -2.35 3.76 -19.91
N TYR A 108 -2.98 2.77 -19.30
CA TYR A 108 -3.08 2.61 -17.86
C TYR A 108 -2.51 1.24 -17.48
N VAL A 109 -1.63 1.23 -16.48
CA VAL A 109 -0.91 0.04 -16.01
C VAL A 109 -1.17 -0.09 -14.50
N PRO A 110 -2.25 -0.76 -14.10
CA PRO A 110 -2.46 -1.10 -12.69
C PRO A 110 -1.53 -2.24 -12.29
N VAL A 111 -0.86 -2.07 -11.14
CA VAL A 111 0.08 -3.05 -10.56
C VAL A 111 -0.39 -3.43 -9.17
N ASP A 112 -0.54 -4.73 -8.91
CA ASP A 112 -0.92 -5.24 -7.59
C ASP A 112 -0.42 -6.68 -7.38
N VAL A 113 -0.40 -7.14 -6.12
CA VAL A 113 -0.11 -8.54 -5.78
C VAL A 113 -1.34 -9.43 -5.92
N SER A 114 -2.55 -8.86 -5.82
CA SER A 114 -3.83 -9.57 -5.93
C SER A 114 -4.32 -9.62 -7.38
N GLY A 115 -3.99 -10.71 -8.10
CA GLY A 115 -4.28 -10.83 -9.53
C GLY A 115 -5.76 -10.78 -9.89
N ASP A 116 -6.60 -11.61 -9.25
CA ASP A 116 -8.02 -11.72 -9.61
C ASP A 116 -8.77 -10.40 -9.36
N PHE A 117 -8.52 -9.76 -8.21
CA PHE A 117 -9.12 -8.46 -7.87
C PHE A 117 -8.66 -7.35 -8.82
N LEU A 118 -7.36 -7.35 -9.19
CA LEU A 118 -6.79 -6.39 -10.13
C LEU A 118 -7.42 -6.51 -11.53
N GLU A 119 -7.62 -7.73 -12.01
CA GLU A 119 -8.21 -8.02 -13.32
C GLU A 119 -9.67 -7.55 -13.39
N ASP A 120 -10.45 -7.81 -12.34
CA ASP A 120 -11.85 -7.34 -12.25
C ASP A 120 -11.94 -5.81 -12.23
N ALA A 121 -11.11 -5.13 -11.43
CA ALA A 121 -11.08 -3.67 -11.36
C ALA A 121 -10.63 -3.04 -12.69
N ALA A 122 -9.60 -3.62 -13.32
CA ALA A 122 -9.07 -3.16 -14.61
C ALA A 122 -10.09 -3.33 -15.75
N ALA A 123 -10.85 -4.43 -15.77
CA ALA A 123 -11.91 -4.64 -16.76
C ALA A 123 -13.00 -3.56 -16.67
N GLY A 124 -13.36 -3.12 -15.46
CA GLY A 124 -14.26 -1.98 -15.26
C GLY A 124 -13.70 -0.68 -15.83
N ILE A 125 -12.44 -0.37 -15.55
CA ILE A 125 -11.76 0.82 -16.09
C ILE A 125 -11.67 0.77 -17.63
N ALA A 126 -11.34 -0.39 -18.21
CA ALA A 126 -11.27 -0.55 -19.66
C ALA A 126 -12.64 -0.29 -20.33
N ALA A 127 -13.74 -0.74 -19.69
CA ALA A 127 -15.09 -0.49 -20.17
C ALA A 127 -15.50 0.99 -20.08
N ASP A 128 -15.09 1.69 -19.02
CA ASP A 128 -15.39 3.11 -18.79
C ASP A 128 -14.59 4.04 -19.74
N HIS A 129 -13.43 3.61 -20.22
CA HIS A 129 -12.51 4.43 -21.02
C HIS A 129 -12.20 3.82 -22.42
N PRO A 130 -13.15 3.83 -23.36
CA PRO A 130 -12.96 3.24 -24.69
C PRO A 130 -11.84 3.94 -25.46
N GLY A 131 -10.74 3.22 -25.71
CA GLY A 131 -9.56 3.73 -26.41
C GLY A 131 -8.31 3.85 -25.52
N LEU A 132 -8.47 3.69 -24.21
CA LEU A 132 -7.35 3.52 -23.28
C LEU A 132 -6.83 2.08 -23.37
N THR A 133 -5.51 1.90 -23.50
CA THR A 133 -4.91 0.57 -23.36
C THR A 133 -4.73 0.25 -21.88
N VAL A 134 -5.49 -0.70 -21.35
CA VAL A 134 -5.31 -1.19 -19.98
C VAL A 134 -4.42 -2.44 -20.01
N ARG A 135 -3.35 -2.44 -19.21
CA ARG A 135 -2.40 -3.57 -19.09
C ARG A 135 -2.15 -3.87 -17.62
N THR A 136 -2.78 -4.92 -17.12
CA THR A 136 -2.62 -5.37 -15.74
C THR A 136 -1.27 -6.04 -15.52
N VAL A 137 -0.64 -5.75 -14.39
CA VAL A 137 0.63 -6.34 -13.99
C VAL A 137 0.51 -6.91 -12.58
N VAL A 138 0.57 -8.23 -12.45
CA VAL A 138 0.57 -8.91 -11.16
C VAL A 138 2.01 -9.03 -10.67
N ALA A 139 2.40 -8.19 -9.71
CA ALA A 139 3.78 -8.07 -9.25
C ALA A 139 3.89 -7.52 -7.81
N ASP A 140 4.88 -8.02 -7.07
CA ASP A 140 5.34 -7.39 -5.82
C ASP A 140 6.18 -6.17 -6.20
N TYR A 141 5.62 -4.98 -6.06
CA TYR A 141 6.33 -3.75 -6.42
C TYR A 141 7.53 -3.46 -5.51
N GLU A 142 7.70 -4.12 -4.36
CA GLU A 142 8.93 -3.94 -3.56
C GLU A 142 10.12 -4.69 -4.19
N GLN A 143 9.85 -5.72 -4.99
CA GLN A 143 10.87 -6.56 -5.62
C GLN A 143 10.97 -6.37 -7.13
N HIS A 144 9.87 -5.99 -7.78
CA HIS A 144 9.71 -6.11 -9.24
C HIS A 144 9.58 -4.78 -9.98
N LEU A 145 9.92 -3.63 -9.39
CA LEU A 145 9.87 -2.31 -10.08
C LEU A 145 10.55 -2.34 -11.45
N HIS A 146 11.70 -3.02 -11.54
CA HIS A 146 12.50 -3.14 -12.76
C HIS A 146 11.85 -3.99 -13.86
N LEU A 147 10.82 -4.76 -13.55
CA LEU A 147 10.04 -5.57 -14.50
C LEU A 147 8.81 -4.83 -15.03
N LEU A 148 8.41 -3.74 -14.37
CA LEU A 148 7.22 -3.00 -14.74
C LEU A 148 7.40 -2.35 -16.13
N PRO A 149 6.34 -2.31 -16.95
CA PRO A 149 6.44 -1.81 -18.31
C PRO A 149 6.87 -0.34 -18.34
N GLY A 150 7.77 -0.03 -19.27
CA GLY A 150 8.08 1.34 -19.63
C GLY A 150 6.90 2.02 -20.34
N GLY A 151 7.08 3.29 -20.69
CA GLY A 151 6.08 4.08 -21.36
C GLY A 151 6.61 5.47 -21.67
N GLU A 152 5.92 6.19 -22.55
CA GLU A 152 6.23 7.60 -22.81
C GLU A 152 5.58 8.47 -21.73
N ARG A 153 6.33 9.42 -21.16
CA ARG A 153 5.85 10.43 -20.19
C ARG A 153 4.96 9.79 -19.13
N ARG A 154 5.57 8.94 -18.30
CA ARG A 154 4.85 8.18 -17.29
C ARG A 154 4.55 9.05 -16.08
N LEU A 155 3.33 8.92 -15.57
CA LEU A 155 2.99 9.27 -14.20
C LEU A 155 2.91 7.96 -13.41
N VAL A 156 3.82 7.76 -12.46
CA VAL A 156 3.73 6.67 -11.49
C VAL A 156 2.94 7.17 -10.29
N ALA A 157 1.76 6.62 -10.06
CA ALA A 157 0.94 6.92 -8.88
C ALA A 157 1.20 5.88 -7.79
N PHE A 158 1.52 6.35 -6.58
CA PHE A 158 1.58 5.52 -5.38
C PHE A 158 0.78 6.19 -4.28
N LEU A 159 -0.48 5.79 -4.16
CA LEU A 159 -1.52 6.50 -3.41
C LEU A 159 -1.84 5.81 -2.08
N GLY A 160 -2.74 6.40 -1.30
CA GLY A 160 -3.33 5.80 -0.09
C GLY A 160 -2.46 5.90 1.17
N GLY A 161 -1.27 6.48 1.09
CA GLY A 161 -0.34 6.52 2.21
C GLY A 161 0.43 5.21 2.40
N THR A 162 0.35 4.27 1.46
CA THR A 162 0.99 2.94 1.50
C THR A 162 2.51 3.02 1.63
N ILE A 163 3.13 4.10 1.15
CA ILE A 163 4.55 4.38 1.37
C ILE A 163 4.92 4.43 2.86
N GLY A 164 3.96 4.75 3.73
CA GLY A 164 4.12 4.76 5.17
C GLY A 164 4.32 3.38 5.79
N ASN A 165 4.03 2.30 5.05
CA ASN A 165 4.16 0.93 5.54
C ASN A 165 5.61 0.41 5.55
N MET A 166 6.54 1.20 5.01
CA MET A 166 7.96 0.87 4.94
C MET A 166 8.74 1.64 6.00
N PRO A 167 9.68 1.02 6.73
CA PRO A 167 10.62 1.75 7.58
C PRO A 167 11.51 2.70 6.74
N PRO A 168 12.10 3.76 7.33
CA PRO A 168 12.81 4.81 6.58
C PRO A 168 13.85 4.31 5.58
N ALA A 169 14.71 3.35 5.97
CA ALA A 169 15.75 2.83 5.08
C ALA A 169 15.16 2.04 3.90
N ALA A 170 14.14 1.21 4.14
CA ALA A 170 13.44 0.46 3.10
C ALA A 170 12.70 1.41 2.15
N ARG A 171 12.05 2.44 2.70
CA ARG A 171 11.33 3.46 1.94
C ARG A 171 12.25 4.26 1.01
N ILE A 172 13.41 4.72 1.48
CA ILE A 172 14.42 5.39 0.63
C ILE A 172 14.94 4.43 -0.44
N GLY A 173 15.21 3.17 -0.09
CA GLY A 173 15.62 2.14 -1.05
C GLY A 173 14.58 1.91 -2.15
N PHE A 174 13.30 1.79 -1.78
CA PHE A 174 12.18 1.67 -2.70
C PHE A 174 12.06 2.89 -3.62
N LEU A 175 12.08 4.11 -3.06
CA LEU A 175 12.03 5.35 -3.84
C LEU A 175 13.22 5.47 -4.81
N GLY A 176 14.43 5.05 -4.40
CA GLY A 176 15.62 5.02 -5.25
C GLY A 176 15.51 3.98 -6.37
N GLY A 177 14.98 2.80 -6.06
CA GLY A 177 14.66 1.77 -7.04
C GLY A 177 13.64 2.26 -8.06
N LEU A 178 12.60 2.97 -7.61
CA LEU A 178 11.61 3.58 -8.48
C LEU A 178 12.24 4.65 -9.38
N ARG A 179 13.04 5.58 -8.80
CA ARG A 179 13.80 6.58 -9.56
C ARG A 179 14.67 5.95 -10.64
N ALA A 180 15.27 4.80 -10.39
CA ALA A 180 16.10 4.10 -11.38
C ALA A 180 15.30 3.65 -12.62
N THR A 181 13.98 3.49 -12.48
CA THR A 181 13.10 3.19 -13.61
C THR A 181 12.66 4.42 -14.38
N LEU A 182 12.65 5.62 -13.76
CA LEU A 182 12.09 6.86 -14.33
C LEU A 182 13.03 7.53 -15.34
N ALA A 183 12.46 8.06 -16.42
CA ALA A 183 13.13 8.98 -17.34
C ALA A 183 12.92 10.45 -16.94
N ASP A 184 13.71 11.38 -17.48
CA ASP A 184 13.67 12.82 -17.13
C ASP A 184 12.32 13.52 -17.35
N GLY A 185 11.42 12.93 -18.15
CA GLY A 185 10.06 13.42 -18.39
C GLY A 185 8.97 12.67 -17.63
N ASP A 186 9.33 11.72 -16.76
CA ASP A 186 8.41 10.96 -15.93
C ASP A 186 8.23 11.65 -14.57
N PHE A 187 7.11 11.34 -13.91
CA PHE A 187 6.76 11.88 -12.60
C PHE A 187 6.31 10.78 -11.64
N LEU A 188 6.51 11.01 -10.35
CA LEU A 188 5.92 10.26 -9.25
C LEU A 188 4.83 11.13 -8.61
N LEU A 189 3.61 10.61 -8.48
CA LEU A 189 2.56 11.15 -7.62
C LEU A 189 2.45 10.28 -6.37
N LEU A 190 2.89 10.82 -5.24
CA LEU A 190 2.97 10.11 -3.97
C LEU A 190 1.90 10.64 -3.00
N GLY A 191 1.04 9.75 -2.52
CA GLY A 191 0.12 10.02 -1.41
C GLY A 191 0.78 9.70 -0.08
N ALA A 192 0.78 10.66 0.84
CA ALA A 192 1.37 10.51 2.17
C ALA A 192 0.50 11.17 3.25
N ASP A 193 0.16 10.39 4.28
CA ASP A 193 -0.59 10.85 5.44
C ASP A 193 0.31 11.67 6.37
N LEU A 194 -0.15 12.83 6.84
CA LEU A 194 0.67 13.78 7.57
C LEU A 194 0.60 13.57 9.09
N VAL A 195 1.62 14.04 9.82
CA VAL A 195 1.57 14.06 11.30
C VAL A 195 0.46 15.01 11.75
N LYS A 196 -0.35 14.55 12.72
CA LYS A 196 -1.48 15.29 13.29
C LYS A 196 -1.77 14.80 14.72
N ASP A 197 -2.90 15.22 15.28
CA ASP A 197 -3.37 14.76 16.59
C ASP A 197 -3.26 13.22 16.75
N ALA A 198 -2.53 12.80 17.79
CA ALA A 198 -2.21 11.39 18.01
C ALA A 198 -3.44 10.54 18.31
N GLU A 199 -4.42 11.07 19.05
CA GLU A 199 -5.64 10.32 19.33
C GLU A 199 -6.46 10.08 18.07
N ARG A 200 -6.54 11.08 17.19
CA ARG A 200 -7.18 10.93 15.88
C ARG A 200 -6.45 9.93 15.01
N LEU A 201 -5.12 9.90 15.06
CA LEU A 201 -4.33 8.87 14.37
C LEU A 201 -4.65 7.48 14.93
N VAL A 202 -4.67 7.29 16.25
CA VAL A 202 -4.99 6.00 16.86
C VAL A 202 -6.42 5.56 16.50
N ARG A 203 -7.41 6.44 16.63
CA ARG A 203 -8.81 6.12 16.27
C ARG A 203 -8.99 5.71 14.82
N ALA A 204 -8.20 6.25 13.90
CA ALA A 204 -8.24 5.83 12.50
C ALA A 204 -7.84 4.36 12.32
N TYR A 205 -7.07 3.78 13.24
CA TYR A 205 -6.62 2.38 13.19
C TYR A 205 -7.27 1.50 14.27
N ASP A 206 -8.16 2.05 15.09
CA ASP A 206 -8.89 1.37 16.16
C ASP A 206 -10.33 1.90 16.17
N ASP A 207 -11.04 1.61 15.08
CA ASP A 207 -12.41 2.07 14.86
C ASP A 207 -13.41 1.41 15.81
N ALA A 208 -14.46 2.14 16.18
CA ALA A 208 -15.45 1.65 17.14
C ALA A 208 -16.26 0.45 16.64
N ALA A 209 -16.29 0.22 15.32
CA ALA A 209 -16.98 -0.92 14.71
C ALA A 209 -16.15 -2.22 14.74
N GLY A 210 -14.86 -2.14 15.07
CA GLY A 210 -13.94 -3.28 15.15
C GLY A 210 -13.52 -3.83 13.78
N VAL A 211 -13.71 -3.08 12.70
CA VAL A 211 -13.38 -3.55 11.34
C VAL A 211 -11.86 -3.66 11.16
N THR A 212 -11.09 -2.69 11.67
CA THR A 212 -9.63 -2.71 11.62
C THR A 212 -9.05 -3.82 12.51
N ALA A 213 -9.74 -4.15 13.62
CA ALA A 213 -9.37 -5.29 14.45
C ALA A 213 -9.52 -6.62 13.69
N GLU A 214 -10.63 -6.81 12.97
CA GLU A 214 -10.84 -7.99 12.13
C GLU A 214 -9.89 -8.04 10.94
N PHE A 215 -9.59 -6.89 10.31
CA PHE A 215 -8.56 -6.79 9.28
C PHE A 215 -7.19 -7.22 9.79
N ASN A 216 -6.79 -6.75 10.98
CA ASN A 216 -5.52 -7.14 11.59
C ASN A 216 -5.46 -8.65 11.87
N ARG A 217 -6.52 -9.21 12.48
CA ARG A 217 -6.60 -10.65 12.77
C ARG A 217 -6.65 -11.52 11.53
N ASN A 218 -7.07 -10.99 10.38
CA ASN A 218 -7.18 -11.74 9.13
C ASN A 218 -5.85 -12.39 8.73
N VAL A 219 -4.70 -11.75 9.02
CA VAL A 219 -3.38 -12.33 8.72
C VAL A 219 -3.18 -13.69 9.39
N LEU A 220 -3.74 -13.90 10.59
CA LEU A 220 -3.67 -15.19 11.28
C LEU A 220 -4.52 -16.24 10.55
N ARG A 221 -5.66 -15.84 9.99
CA ARG A 221 -6.53 -16.73 9.19
C ARG A 221 -5.87 -17.12 7.87
N VAL A 222 -5.16 -16.18 7.24
CA VAL A 222 -4.32 -16.45 6.06
C VAL A 222 -3.25 -17.49 6.41
N ILE A 223 -2.49 -17.28 7.49
CA ILE A 223 -1.44 -18.21 7.90
C ILE A 223 -2.01 -19.60 8.24
N ASN A 224 -3.14 -19.67 8.95
CA ASN A 224 -3.82 -20.93 9.24
C ASN A 224 -4.16 -21.71 7.98
N ARG A 225 -4.74 -21.03 6.98
CA ARG A 225 -5.17 -21.65 5.72
C ARG A 225 -3.98 -22.06 4.84
N GLU A 226 -3.03 -21.15 4.63
CA GLU A 226 -1.95 -21.34 3.66
C GLU A 226 -0.80 -22.19 4.19
N LEU A 227 -0.56 -22.16 5.51
CA LEU A 227 0.57 -22.84 6.16
C LEU A 227 0.15 -23.89 7.19
N ASP A 228 -1.11 -24.35 7.16
CA ASP A 228 -1.62 -25.38 8.09
C ASP A 228 -1.30 -25.03 9.55
N ALA A 229 -1.65 -23.80 9.93
CA ALA A 229 -1.43 -23.30 11.29
C ALA A 229 -2.71 -23.32 12.13
N ASP A 230 -2.53 -23.30 13.45
CA ASP A 230 -3.63 -23.38 14.42
C ASP A 230 -3.76 -22.14 15.32
N PHE A 231 -3.44 -20.94 14.79
CA PHE A 231 -3.75 -19.69 15.50
C PHE A 231 -5.23 -19.66 15.87
N ASP A 232 -5.54 -19.25 17.09
CA ASP A 232 -6.88 -18.86 17.53
C ASP A 232 -6.96 -17.32 17.44
N PRO A 233 -7.51 -16.73 16.35
CA PRO A 233 -7.44 -15.29 16.15
C PRO A 233 -8.20 -14.50 17.22
N ASP A 234 -9.19 -15.11 17.85
CA ASP A 234 -10.00 -14.48 18.90
C ASP A 234 -9.22 -14.40 20.23
N ALA A 235 -8.13 -15.16 20.37
CA ALA A 235 -7.18 -15.04 21.47
C ALA A 235 -6.11 -13.95 21.25
N PHE A 236 -6.21 -13.18 20.16
CA PHE A 236 -5.37 -12.01 19.90
C PHE A 236 -6.19 -10.72 19.92
N GLU A 237 -5.88 -9.85 20.88
CA GLU A 237 -6.42 -8.50 20.97
C GLU A 237 -5.73 -7.60 19.93
N HIS A 238 -6.52 -6.85 19.15
CA HIS A 238 -5.99 -5.81 18.28
C HIS A 238 -5.52 -4.62 19.13
N VAL A 239 -4.33 -4.09 18.84
CA VAL A 239 -3.80 -2.90 19.51
C VAL A 239 -3.23 -1.95 18.45
N ALA A 240 -3.74 -0.71 18.42
CA ALA A 240 -3.16 0.39 17.66
C ALA A 240 -2.41 1.35 18.60
N VAL A 241 -1.16 1.68 18.27
CA VAL A 241 -0.33 2.57 19.09
C VAL A 241 0.33 3.63 18.24
N TRP A 242 0.31 4.89 18.70
CA TRP A 242 1.16 5.95 18.15
C TRP A 242 2.55 5.91 18.80
N ASP A 243 3.58 5.76 17.99
CA ASP A 243 4.97 5.95 18.40
C ASP A 243 5.40 7.39 18.08
N ASP A 244 5.50 8.22 19.12
CA ASP A 244 5.86 9.63 18.99
C ASP A 244 7.30 9.85 18.52
N ALA A 245 8.22 8.94 18.88
CA ALA A 245 9.62 9.06 18.51
C ALA A 245 9.84 8.69 17.03
N ALA A 246 9.15 7.67 16.54
CA ALA A 246 9.23 7.25 15.14
C ALA A 246 8.31 8.06 14.21
N GLU A 247 7.25 8.66 14.77
CA GLU A 247 6.13 9.29 14.07
C GLU A 247 5.35 8.30 13.18
N TRP A 248 4.93 7.17 13.75
CA TRP A 248 4.07 6.20 13.05
C TRP A 248 2.99 5.58 13.95
N ILE A 249 1.94 5.07 13.32
CA ILE A 249 1.06 4.09 13.95
C ILE A 249 1.71 2.72 13.85
N GLU A 250 1.61 1.90 14.90
CA GLU A 250 1.83 0.47 14.83
C GLU A 250 0.50 -0.26 15.05
N MET A 251 0.21 -1.24 14.21
CA MET A 251 -0.80 -2.26 14.50
C MET A 251 -0.11 -3.48 15.08
N ARG A 252 -0.69 -4.00 16.16
CA ARG A 252 -0.17 -5.17 16.87
C ARG A 252 -1.31 -6.13 17.20
N LEU A 253 -0.94 -7.39 17.38
CA LEU A 253 -1.79 -8.45 17.92
C LEU A 253 -1.21 -8.89 19.26
N ARG A 254 -1.96 -8.69 20.34
CA ARG A 254 -1.57 -9.05 21.71
C ARG A 254 -2.23 -10.35 22.12
N SER A 255 -1.44 -11.34 22.51
CA SER A 255 -1.97 -12.59 23.03
C SER A 255 -2.67 -12.36 24.38
N VAL A 256 -3.94 -12.78 24.54
CA VAL A 256 -4.68 -12.59 25.81
C VAL A 256 -4.42 -13.69 26.85
N ARG A 257 -3.72 -14.76 26.44
CA ARG A 257 -3.36 -15.91 27.27
C ARG A 257 -2.03 -16.51 26.80
N ASP A 258 -1.48 -17.46 27.56
CA ASP A 258 -0.38 -18.27 27.04
C ASP A 258 -0.90 -19.15 25.90
N GLN A 259 -0.17 -19.17 24.78
CA GLN A 259 -0.53 -19.92 23.57
C GLN A 259 0.71 -20.63 23.01
N ASN A 260 0.51 -21.83 22.49
CA ASN A 260 1.46 -22.49 21.61
C ASN A 260 0.75 -22.70 20.29
N VAL A 261 1.33 -22.16 19.23
CA VAL A 261 0.81 -22.24 17.87
C VAL A 261 1.74 -23.14 17.07
N ARG A 262 1.17 -24.18 16.47
CA ARG A 262 1.83 -25.04 15.50
C ARG A 262 1.57 -24.48 14.10
N VAL A 263 2.64 -24.25 13.35
CA VAL A 263 2.60 -23.92 11.92
C VAL A 263 3.08 -25.15 11.13
N GLY A 264 2.14 -26.02 10.77
CA GLY A 264 2.40 -27.34 10.18
C GLY A 264 3.21 -27.26 8.89
N GLY A 265 2.87 -26.31 8.01
CA GLY A 265 3.55 -26.05 6.74
C GLY A 265 5.00 -25.57 6.88
N LEU A 266 5.46 -25.28 8.10
CA LEU A 266 6.83 -24.90 8.42
C LEU A 266 7.53 -25.86 9.40
N ASP A 267 6.84 -26.88 9.92
CA ASP A 267 7.34 -27.68 11.05
C ASP A 267 7.86 -26.78 12.20
N LEU A 268 7.06 -25.78 12.56
CA LEU A 268 7.44 -24.74 13.52
C LEU A 268 6.41 -24.67 14.65
N ASP A 269 6.89 -24.68 15.90
CA ASP A 269 6.10 -24.39 17.09
C ASP A 269 6.52 -23.04 17.66
N VAL A 270 5.53 -22.19 17.94
CA VAL A 270 5.74 -20.81 18.39
C VAL A 270 4.95 -20.57 19.66
N SER A 271 5.64 -20.16 20.71
CA SER A 271 4.99 -19.77 21.98
C SER A 271 4.72 -18.26 22.01
N PHE A 272 3.56 -17.91 22.57
CA PHE A 272 3.19 -16.56 22.96
C PHE A 272 2.87 -16.56 24.44
N ALA A 273 3.50 -15.67 25.21
CA ALA A 273 3.10 -15.43 26.59
C ALA A 273 1.82 -14.56 26.63
N ALA A 274 1.03 -14.66 27.70
CA ALA A 274 -0.05 -13.71 27.96
C ALA A 274 0.50 -12.27 27.98
N GLY A 275 -0.10 -11.38 27.20
CA GLY A 275 0.33 -9.99 27.02
C GLY A 275 1.45 -9.79 26.01
N GLU A 276 2.00 -10.86 25.41
CA GLU A 276 3.01 -10.73 24.35
C GLU A 276 2.39 -10.14 23.08
N GLU A 277 3.08 -9.16 22.49
CA GLU A 277 2.65 -8.46 21.28
C GLU A 277 3.47 -8.85 20.07
N MET A 278 2.78 -9.05 18.95
CA MET A 278 3.35 -9.20 17.62
C MET A 278 2.95 -8.02 16.76
N ARG A 279 3.92 -7.32 16.17
CA ARG A 279 3.64 -6.20 15.27
C ARG A 279 3.29 -6.70 13.87
N THR A 280 2.21 -6.18 13.31
CA THR A 280 1.69 -6.62 12.01
C THR A 280 1.74 -5.50 10.95
N GLU A 281 1.81 -4.24 11.38
CA GLU A 281 1.97 -3.10 10.47
C GLU A 281 2.67 -1.93 11.17
N ILE A 282 3.38 -1.14 10.39
CA ILE A 282 3.65 0.27 10.71
C ILE A 282 2.93 1.13 9.67
N SER A 283 2.50 2.33 10.06
CA SER A 283 2.03 3.34 9.11
C SER A 283 2.62 4.69 9.50
N ALA A 284 3.75 5.01 8.86
CA ALA A 284 4.46 6.26 9.05
C ALA A 284 3.61 7.46 8.65
N LYS A 285 3.69 8.50 9.46
CA LYS A 285 3.09 9.80 9.20
C LYS A 285 4.20 10.80 8.90
N PHE A 286 3.90 11.72 8.00
CA PHE A 286 4.92 12.50 7.35
C PHE A 286 4.83 13.97 7.71
N ARG A 287 5.99 14.61 7.68
CA ARG A 287 6.14 16.06 7.60
C ARG A 287 6.67 16.38 6.20
N ARG A 288 6.34 17.55 5.67
CA ARG A 288 6.77 17.97 4.33
C ARG A 288 8.29 17.88 4.19
N GLU A 289 9.03 18.36 5.19
CA GLU A 289 10.49 18.40 5.19
C GLU A 289 11.09 16.98 5.17
N ARG A 290 10.44 16.02 5.86
CA ARG A 290 10.85 14.61 5.84
C ARG A 290 10.65 13.99 4.45
N LEU A 291 9.48 14.23 3.83
CA LEU A 291 9.20 13.75 2.47
C LEU A 291 10.20 14.32 1.46
N GLU A 292 10.45 15.62 1.51
CA GLU A 292 11.40 16.29 0.62
C GLU A 292 12.83 15.74 0.79
N ALA A 293 13.27 15.52 2.04
CA ALA A 293 14.57 14.93 2.32
C ALA A 293 14.69 13.49 1.80
N GLU A 294 13.66 12.66 1.96
CA GLU A 294 13.65 11.28 1.50
C GLU A 294 13.59 11.17 -0.04
N LEU A 295 12.80 12.03 -0.70
CA LEU A 295 12.81 12.17 -2.15
C LEU A 295 14.21 12.58 -2.65
N GLY A 296 14.82 13.58 -2.01
CA GLY A 296 16.18 14.03 -2.33
C GLY A 296 17.22 12.92 -2.18
N ALA A 297 17.16 12.14 -1.09
CA ALA A 297 18.03 10.99 -0.86
C ALA A 297 17.85 9.89 -1.91
N ALA A 298 16.65 9.77 -2.50
CA ALA A 298 16.33 8.86 -3.59
C ALA A 298 16.67 9.41 -5.00
N GLY A 299 17.23 10.62 -5.10
CA GLY A 299 17.57 11.24 -6.39
C GLY A 299 16.37 11.83 -7.13
N MET A 300 15.33 12.24 -6.40
CA MET A 300 14.16 12.94 -6.90
C MET A 300 14.05 14.33 -6.26
N GLU A 301 13.37 15.25 -6.94
CA GLU A 301 13.06 16.56 -6.41
C GLU A 301 11.55 16.80 -6.34
N LEU A 302 11.14 17.59 -5.34
CA LEU A 302 9.77 18.02 -5.16
C LEU A 302 9.38 19.01 -6.27
N ALA A 303 8.39 18.66 -7.09
CA ALA A 303 7.83 19.56 -8.08
C ALA A 303 6.66 20.35 -7.51
N GLU A 304 5.70 19.67 -6.89
CA GLU A 304 4.52 20.27 -6.29
C GLU A 304 4.11 19.52 -5.01
N PHE A 305 3.47 20.25 -4.10
CA PHE A 305 2.98 19.70 -2.83
C PHE A 305 1.58 20.27 -2.55
N TRP A 306 0.58 19.39 -2.49
CA TRP A 306 -0.79 19.78 -2.17
C TRP A 306 -1.27 19.06 -0.92
N THR A 307 -2.12 19.72 -0.15
CA THR A 307 -2.83 19.13 0.99
C THR A 307 -4.33 19.33 0.83
N ASP A 308 -5.11 18.57 1.58
CA ASP A 308 -6.53 18.84 1.78
C ASP A 308 -6.72 20.10 2.62
N ALA A 309 -7.95 20.59 2.72
CA ALA A 309 -8.27 21.82 3.44
C ALA A 309 -7.89 21.78 4.94
N SER A 310 -7.82 20.59 5.54
CA SER A 310 -7.45 20.41 6.95
C SER A 310 -5.96 20.16 7.17
N GLY A 311 -5.16 20.01 6.10
CA GLY A 311 -3.73 19.71 6.20
C GLY A 311 -3.45 18.31 6.75
N ASP A 312 -4.35 17.36 6.52
CA ASP A 312 -4.29 16.01 7.07
C ASP A 312 -3.49 15.05 6.20
N PHE A 313 -3.58 15.20 4.90
CA PHE A 313 -2.99 14.32 3.91
C PHE A 313 -2.29 15.15 2.83
N SER A 314 -1.30 14.57 2.18
CA SER A 314 -0.60 15.23 1.07
C SER A 314 -0.62 14.38 -0.20
N LEU A 315 -0.73 15.07 -1.34
CA LEU A 315 -0.25 14.56 -2.62
C LEU A 315 1.01 15.33 -2.99
N THR A 316 2.07 14.58 -3.25
CA THR A 316 3.38 15.10 -3.63
C THR A 316 3.67 14.70 -5.06
N LEU A 317 3.86 15.67 -5.94
CA LEU A 317 4.39 15.43 -7.28
C LEU A 317 5.92 15.59 -7.22
N ALA A 318 6.63 14.55 -7.61
CA ALA A 318 8.08 14.53 -7.68
C ALA A 318 8.54 14.12 -9.09
N ARG A 319 9.77 14.50 -9.43
CA ARG A 319 10.42 14.11 -10.69
C ARG A 319 11.89 13.77 -10.44
N PRO A 320 12.57 13.04 -11.34
CA PRO A 320 14.00 12.84 -11.23
C PRO A 320 14.74 14.18 -11.07
N ALA A 321 15.66 14.26 -10.12
CA ALA A 321 16.49 15.46 -9.94
C ALA A 321 17.39 15.64 -11.17
N LEU A 322 17.50 16.87 -11.67
CA LEU A 322 18.47 17.20 -12.72
C LEU A 322 19.88 17.12 -12.12
N GLY A 323 20.71 16.23 -12.67
CA GLY A 323 22.10 16.06 -12.26
C GLY A 323 23.01 17.23 -12.64
#